data_AF-A0A496LWZ9-F1
#
_entry.id   AF-A0A496LWZ9-F1
#
_cell.length_a   1.000
_cell.length_b   1.000
_cell.length_c   1.000
_cell.angle_alpha   90.00
_cell.angle_beta   90.00
_cell.angle_gamma   90.00
#
_symmetry.space_group_name_H-M   'P 1'
#
loop_
_entity.id
_entity.type
_entity.pdbx_description
1 polymer ?
#
loop_
_entity_poly.entity_id
_entity_poly.type
_entity_poly.pdbx_seq_one_letter_code
_entity_poly.pdbx_strand_id
1 'polypeptide(L)'
;MAITWAQALDYDKVTIVPHNGSYTRTLIEKSGYFAVQIPTAAQAELVSELGAENNSRFDNADKMKNVEIFYKDDFDVPLIAGCAAWLVCKRIPEPHNEQ
;
A
#
# COMPACT_ATOMS: atom_id res chain seq x y z
N MET A 1 -0.03 5.51 -0.14
CA MET A 1 -0.09 5.63 -1.61
C MET A 1 -1.43 5.05 -2.03
N ALA A 2 -2.10 5.65 -3.01
CA ALA A 2 -3.19 5.02 -3.73
C ALA A 2 -2.62 4.43 -5.03
N ILE A 3 -3.02 3.21 -5.39
CA ILE A 3 -2.63 2.58 -6.66
C ILE A 3 -3.88 2.07 -7.37
N THR A 4 -3.91 2.20 -8.69
CA THR A 4 -4.95 1.63 -9.54
C THR A 4 -4.47 0.41 -10.31
N TRP A 5 -3.15 0.22 -10.42
CA TRP A 5 -2.53 -0.93 -11.07
C TRP A 5 -2.28 -2.03 -10.03
N ALA A 6 -3.37 -2.67 -9.65
CA ALA A 6 -3.40 -3.83 -8.76
C ALA A 6 -4.39 -4.86 -9.34
N GLN A 7 -3.97 -6.12 -9.44
CA GLN A 7 -4.82 -7.21 -9.93
C GLN A 7 -4.53 -8.52 -9.21
N ALA A 8 -5.53 -9.40 -9.16
CA ALA A 8 -5.28 -10.81 -8.88
C ALA A 8 -4.40 -11.40 -9.99
N LEU A 9 -3.39 -12.15 -9.62
CA LEU A 9 -2.49 -12.84 -10.56
C LEU A 9 -2.77 -14.34 -10.59
N ASP A 10 -3.01 -14.92 -9.42
CA ASP A 10 -3.25 -16.34 -9.20
C ASP A 10 -4.17 -16.50 -7.96
N TYR A 11 -4.56 -17.72 -7.62
CA TYR A 11 -5.44 -18.01 -6.48
C TYR A 11 -4.92 -17.48 -5.13
N ASP A 12 -3.60 -17.37 -4.99
CA ASP A 12 -2.89 -16.94 -3.78
C ASP A 12 -1.95 -15.74 -4.03
N LYS A 13 -2.03 -15.10 -5.21
CA LYS A 13 -1.09 -14.02 -5.60
C LYS A 13 -1.82 -12.81 -6.19
N VAL A 14 -1.24 -11.65 -5.92
CA VAL A 14 -1.63 -10.38 -6.54
C VAL A 14 -0.41 -9.72 -7.18
N THR A 15 -0.63 -8.96 -8.24
CA THR A 15 0.38 -8.08 -8.83
C THR A 15 0.00 -6.64 -8.53
N ILE A 16 0.98 -5.86 -8.09
CA ILE A 16 0.87 -4.41 -8.00
C ILE A 16 2.01 -3.78 -8.80
N VAL A 17 1.77 -2.59 -9.35
CA VAL A 17 2.80 -1.82 -10.05
C VAL A 17 3.00 -0.48 -9.36
N PRO A 18 3.83 -0.41 -8.30
CA PRO A 18 4.18 0.84 -7.66
C PRO A 18 5.18 1.63 -8.52
N HIS A 19 5.08 2.96 -8.50
CA HIS A 19 6.06 3.82 -9.16
C HIS A 19 7.47 3.64 -8.57
N ASN A 20 8.51 3.65 -9.41
CA ASN A 20 9.90 3.37 -9.01
C ASN A 20 10.45 4.37 -7.99
N GLY A 21 10.15 5.67 -8.16
CA GLY A 21 10.55 6.73 -7.23
C GLY A 21 9.65 6.89 -6.02
N SER A 22 8.76 5.92 -5.73
CA SER A 22 7.82 6.08 -4.63
C SER A 22 8.37 5.65 -3.28
N TYR A 23 8.00 6.37 -2.22
CA TYR A 23 8.37 6.01 -0.85
C TYR A 23 7.86 4.62 -0.48
N THR A 24 6.66 4.27 -0.98
CA THR A 24 6.05 2.97 -0.77
C THR A 24 6.91 1.84 -1.33
N ARG A 25 7.51 1.97 -2.53
CA ARG A 25 8.41 0.96 -3.08
C ARG A 25 9.60 0.69 -2.15
N THR A 26 10.24 1.73 -1.62
CA THR A 26 11.33 1.59 -0.65
C THR A 26 10.92 0.82 0.62
N LEU A 27 9.70 1.02 1.11
CA LEU A 27 9.18 0.27 2.25
C LEU A 27 9.00 -1.22 1.90
N ILE A 28 8.33 -1.49 0.77
CA ILE A 28 8.05 -2.86 0.30
C ILE A 28 9.35 -3.63 0.11
N GLU A 29 10.36 -3.00 -0.50
CA GLU A 29 11.62 -3.65 -0.81
C GLU A 29 12.44 -3.97 0.46
N LYS A 30 12.41 -3.07 1.46
CA LYS A 30 13.13 -3.26 2.73
C LYS A 30 12.43 -4.23 3.68
N SER A 31 11.10 -4.17 3.78
CA SER A 31 10.34 -5.03 4.70
C SER A 31 10.10 -6.42 4.10
N GLY A 32 9.99 -6.53 2.78
CA GLY A 32 9.52 -7.74 2.11
C GLY A 32 8.02 -7.99 2.28
N TYR A 33 7.26 -7.03 2.83
CA TYR A 33 5.83 -7.15 3.09
C TYR A 33 5.06 -5.87 2.76
N PHE A 34 3.80 -6.03 2.37
CA PHE A 34 2.87 -4.93 2.11
C PHE A 34 1.43 -5.36 2.30
N ALA A 35 0.50 -4.41 2.28
CA ALA A 35 -0.92 -4.71 2.26
C ALA A 35 -1.60 -4.10 1.02
N VAL A 36 -2.44 -4.89 0.35
CA VAL A 36 -3.44 -4.37 -0.60
C VAL A 36 -4.74 -4.22 0.14
N GLN A 37 -5.33 -3.03 0.07
CA GLN A 37 -6.51 -2.66 0.84
C GLN A 37 -7.57 -2.12 -0.11
N ILE A 38 -8.79 -2.62 0.00
CA ILE A 38 -9.88 -2.29 -0.91
C ILE A 38 -10.69 -1.15 -0.30
N PRO A 39 -10.54 0.10 -0.77
CA PRO A 39 -11.25 1.22 -0.19
C PRO A 39 -12.75 1.15 -0.51
N THR A 40 -13.57 1.74 0.36
CA THR A 40 -14.99 1.94 0.12
C THR A 40 -15.27 3.29 -0.54
N ALA A 41 -16.48 3.49 -1.07
CA ALA A 41 -16.89 4.78 -1.60
C ALA A 41 -16.80 5.92 -0.57
N ALA A 42 -17.04 5.62 0.71
CA ALA A 42 -16.91 6.58 1.81
C ALA A 42 -15.46 7.05 2.06
N GLN A 43 -14.47 6.30 1.55
CA GLN A 43 -13.05 6.62 1.69
C GLN A 43 -12.47 7.34 0.46
N ALA A 44 -13.29 7.77 -0.50
CA ALA A 44 -12.81 8.38 -1.74
C ALA A 44 -11.89 9.60 -1.51
N GLU A 45 -12.27 10.48 -0.57
CA GLU A 45 -11.46 11.65 -0.21
C GLU A 45 -10.13 11.25 0.44
N LEU A 46 -10.15 10.33 1.40
CA LEU A 46 -8.95 9.77 2.04
C LEU A 46 -7.98 9.18 1.02
N VAL A 47 -8.50 8.37 0.07
CA VAL A 47 -7.68 7.74 -0.97
C VAL A 47 -7.06 8.81 -1.88
N SER A 48 -7.83 9.84 -2.24
CA SER A 48 -7.34 10.98 -3.04
C SER A 48 -6.22 11.73 -2.31
N GLU A 49 -6.40 12.03 -1.03
CA GLU A 49 -5.41 12.73 -0.21
C GLU A 49 -4.12 11.90 -0.05
N LEU A 50 -4.23 10.60 0.26
CA LEU A 50 -3.08 9.72 0.43
C LEU A 50 -2.39 9.35 -0.90
N GLY A 51 -3.08 9.57 -2.03
CA GLY A 51 -2.58 9.37 -3.39
C GLY A 51 -1.92 10.62 -3.99
N ALA A 52 -2.14 11.81 -3.42
CA ALA A 52 -1.64 13.06 -3.96
C ALA A 52 -0.09 13.09 -4.01
N GLU A 53 0.45 13.60 -5.12
CA GLU A 53 1.90 13.68 -5.38
C GLU A 53 2.63 14.51 -4.33
N ASN A 54 2.04 15.64 -3.93
CA ASN A 54 2.56 16.55 -2.91
C ASN A 54 2.38 16.03 -1.46
N ASN A 55 1.78 14.86 -1.29
CA ASN A 55 1.60 14.22 0.02
C ASN A 55 2.41 12.93 0.13
N SER A 56 3.55 12.86 -0.55
CA SER A 56 4.50 11.75 -0.40
C SER A 56 5.12 11.74 1.00
N ARG A 57 5.51 10.55 1.50
CA ARG A 57 6.28 10.45 2.76
C ARG A 57 7.71 10.96 2.65
N PHE A 58 8.20 11.21 1.42
CA PHE A 58 9.45 11.95 1.23
C PHE A 58 9.31 13.42 1.67
N ASP A 59 8.13 14.01 1.48
CA ASP A 59 7.88 15.44 1.72
C ASP A 59 7.08 15.70 3.01
N ASN A 60 6.23 14.75 3.41
CA ASN A 60 5.36 14.83 4.57
C ASN A 60 5.52 13.60 5.48
N ALA A 61 6.30 13.74 6.55
CA ALA A 61 6.48 12.70 7.56
C ALA A 61 5.17 12.33 8.28
N ASP A 62 4.26 13.29 8.41
CA ASP A 62 2.98 13.17 9.11
C ASP A 62 1.83 12.66 8.22
N LYS A 63 2.12 12.20 6.99
CA LYS A 63 1.13 11.70 6.01
C LYS A 63 0.06 10.76 6.62
N MET A 64 0.45 9.93 7.58
CA MET A 64 -0.43 8.92 8.18
C MET A 64 -1.04 9.34 9.52
N LYS A 65 -0.74 10.54 10.03
CA LYS A 65 -1.07 10.97 11.41
C LYS A 65 -2.56 10.93 11.74
N ASN A 66 -3.41 11.26 10.77
CA ASN A 66 -4.87 11.30 10.94
C ASN A 66 -5.58 10.08 10.33
N VAL A 67 -4.82 9.05 9.94
CA VAL A 67 -5.37 7.83 9.36
C VAL A 67 -5.51 6.80 10.49
N GLU A 68 -6.73 6.32 10.71
CA GLU A 68 -6.96 5.24 11.66
C GLU A 68 -6.33 3.96 11.13
N ILE A 69 -5.36 3.43 11.87
CA ILE A 69 -4.65 2.21 11.54
C ILE A 69 -4.79 1.15 12.63
N PHE A 70 -4.82 -0.11 12.22
CA PHE A 70 -4.74 -1.27 13.08
C PHE A 70 -3.74 -2.29 12.53
N TYR A 71 -3.40 -3.28 13.35
CA TYR A 71 -2.48 -4.36 12.98
C TYR A 71 -3.18 -5.69 13.20
N LYS A 72 -2.84 -6.68 12.37
CA LYS A 72 -3.24 -8.06 12.61
C LYS A 72 -2.11 -8.79 13.33
N ASP A 73 -2.47 -9.71 14.22
CA ASP A 73 -1.52 -10.63 14.83
C ASP A 73 -0.63 -11.26 13.75
N ASP A 74 0.64 -11.51 14.07
CA ASP A 74 1.67 -12.08 13.19
C ASP A 74 2.27 -11.15 12.12
N PHE A 75 1.77 -9.92 11.94
CA PHE A 75 2.29 -9.00 10.91
C PHE A 75 2.54 -7.57 11.40
N ASP A 76 3.76 -7.07 11.18
CA ASP A 76 4.11 -5.64 11.36
C ASP A 76 3.81 -4.83 10.09
N VAL A 77 2.56 -4.90 9.62
CA VAL A 77 2.07 -4.18 8.44
C VAL A 77 0.84 -3.37 8.82
N PRO A 78 0.86 -2.03 8.72
CA PRO A 78 -0.27 -1.19 9.10
C PRO A 78 -1.43 -1.35 8.11
N LEU A 79 -2.63 -1.54 8.66
CA LEU A 79 -3.89 -1.66 7.93
C LEU A 79 -4.78 -0.45 8.24
N ILE A 80 -5.39 0.15 7.23
CA ILE A 80 -6.30 1.28 7.34
C ILE A 80 -7.69 0.76 7.70
N ALA A 81 -8.29 1.28 8.75
CA ALA A 81 -9.64 0.93 9.16
C ALA A 81 -10.70 1.33 8.12
N GLY A 82 -11.83 0.61 8.08
CA GLY A 82 -12.97 0.95 7.22
C GLY A 82 -12.83 0.56 5.74
N CYS A 83 -11.73 -0.07 5.32
CA CYS A 83 -11.65 -0.73 4.02
C CYS A 83 -12.61 -1.94 3.94
N ALA A 84 -13.03 -2.30 2.74
CA ALA A 84 -13.89 -3.46 2.50
C ALA A 84 -13.15 -4.79 2.66
N ALA A 85 -11.84 -4.80 2.40
CA ALA A 85 -10.98 -5.98 2.53
C ALA A 85 -9.51 -5.59 2.65
N TRP A 86 -8.70 -6.51 3.18
CA TRP A 86 -7.25 -6.40 3.34
C TRP A 86 -6.58 -7.69 2.92
N LEU A 87 -5.45 -7.58 2.22
CA LEU A 87 -4.56 -8.68 1.87
C LEU A 87 -3.18 -8.32 2.36
N VAL A 88 -2.66 -9.01 3.38
CA VAL A 88 -1.26 -8.90 3.79
C VAL A 88 -0.44 -9.81 2.88
N CYS A 89 0.49 -9.23 2.13
CA CYS A 89 1.24 -9.88 1.08
C CYS A 89 2.72 -9.91 1.42
N LYS A 90 3.34 -11.07 1.20
CA LYS A 90 4.80 -11.19 1.14
C LYS A 90 5.26 -10.86 -0.27
N ARG A 91 6.28 -10.02 -0.40
CA ARG A 91 6.91 -9.69 -1.69
C ARG A 91 7.53 -10.95 -2.28
N ILE A 92 7.21 -11.20 -3.55
CA ILE A 92 7.92 -12.13 -4.42
C ILE A 92 8.79 -11.25 -5.33
N PRO A 93 10.13 -11.24 -5.16
CA PRO A 93 11.00 -10.42 -5.99
C PRO A 93 10.88 -10.78 -7.48
N GLU A 94 10.85 -9.77 -8.34
CA GLU A 94 10.86 -9.93 -9.81
C GLU A 94 11.97 -9.03 -10.39
N PRO A 95 13.24 -9.50 -10.39
CA PRO A 95 14.40 -8.67 -10.70
C PRO A 95 14.39 -8.03 -12.08
N HIS A 96 13.68 -8.61 -13.05
CA HIS A 96 13.60 -8.04 -14.40
C HIS A 96 12.80 -6.73 -14.43
N ASN A 97 11.77 -6.64 -13.58
CA ASN A 97 10.86 -5.49 -13.51
C ASN A 97 11.23 -4.53 -12.38
N GLU A 98 11.93 -5.01 -11.34
CA GLU A 98 12.32 -4.23 -10.16
C GLU A 98 13.69 -3.54 -10.34
N GLN A 99 13.88 -2.83 -11.45
CA GLN A 99 15.04 -1.95 -11.68
C GLN A 99 14.83 -0.55 -11.07
#